data_AF-A0A6C0U5N8-F1
#
_entry.id   AF-A0A6C0U5N8-F1
#
_cell.length_a   1.000
_cell.length_b   1.000
_cell.length_c   1.000
_cell.angle_alpha   90.00
_cell.angle_beta   90.00
_cell.angle_gamma   90.00
#
_symmetry.space_group_name_H-M   'P 1'
#
loop_
_entity.id
_entity.type
_entity.pdbx_description
1 polymer ?
#
loop_
_entity_poly.entity_id
_entity_poly.type
_entity_poly.pdbx_seq_one_letter_code
_entity_poly.pdbx_strand_id
1 'polypeptide(L)'
;MNEQQDKQEQKADQDPEAEKSSLKPWHVISSIFAAGLGVQSSRNRERDFKQGKFGVFIAAGLIFTLLFIAVVYGIVQLVLSGTGG
;
A
#
# COMPACT_ATOMS: atom_id res chain seq x y z
N MET A 1 -6.74 -54.79 5.28
CA MET A 1 -6.95 -53.56 4.49
C MET A 1 -7.62 -52.57 5.41
N ASN A 2 -6.84 -51.64 6.00
CA ASN A 2 -7.32 -50.76 7.06
C ASN A 2 -7.99 -49.51 6.47
N GLU A 3 -9.21 -49.25 6.96
CA GLU A 3 -10.10 -48.10 6.74
C GLU A 3 -9.56 -46.78 7.32
N GLN A 4 -8.27 -46.46 7.11
CA GLN A 4 -7.64 -45.23 7.65
C GLN A 4 -7.03 -44.33 6.58
N GLN A 5 -7.60 -44.30 5.37
CA GLN A 5 -7.16 -43.35 4.32
C GLN A 5 -8.18 -42.28 3.93
N ASP A 6 -9.42 -42.30 4.45
CA ASP A 6 -10.46 -41.31 4.09
C ASP A 6 -10.75 -40.27 5.19
N LYS A 7 -9.72 -39.75 5.86
CA LYS A 7 -9.95 -38.69 6.87
C LYS A 7 -8.81 -37.68 6.99
N GLN A 8 -8.37 -37.10 5.88
CA GLN A 8 -7.63 -35.83 5.87
C GLN A 8 -8.06 -34.95 4.70
N GLU A 9 -9.30 -34.49 4.76
CA GLU A 9 -9.70 -33.27 4.05
C GLU A 9 -9.93 -32.19 5.12
N GLN A 10 -9.21 -31.07 4.94
CA GLN A 10 -9.35 -29.77 5.64
C GLN A 10 -8.78 -29.64 7.07
N LYS A 11 -7.60 -28.99 7.19
CA LYS A 11 -7.50 -27.67 7.87
C LYS A 11 -6.10 -27.06 7.80
N ALA A 12 -6.10 -25.75 7.54
CA ALA A 12 -5.07 -24.76 7.86
C ALA A 12 -3.79 -24.82 7.02
N ASP A 13 -3.75 -23.96 6.01
CA ASP A 13 -2.52 -23.34 5.51
C ASP A 13 -1.77 -22.72 6.69
N GLN A 14 -0.90 -23.52 7.31
CA GLN A 14 0.17 -23.06 8.17
C GLN A 14 1.20 -22.41 7.25
N ASP A 15 1.24 -21.07 7.27
CA ASP A 15 2.40 -20.32 6.78
C ASP A 15 3.58 -20.72 7.69
N PRO A 16 4.56 -21.49 7.19
CA PRO A 16 5.59 -22.06 8.01
C PRO A 16 6.55 -20.94 8.40
N GLU A 17 6.83 -20.84 9.70
CA GLU A 17 8.02 -20.22 10.27
C GLU A 17 8.47 -18.93 9.58
N ALA A 18 8.14 -17.79 10.20
CA ALA A 18 8.94 -16.58 10.11
C ALA A 18 10.37 -16.88 10.62
N GLU A 19 11.13 -17.59 9.78
CA GLU A 19 12.55 -17.80 9.93
C GLU A 19 13.17 -16.42 9.96
N LYS A 20 13.99 -16.22 10.99
CA LYS A 20 14.71 -15.00 11.36
C LYS A 20 15.79 -14.67 10.31
N SER A 21 15.44 -14.68 9.02
CA SER A 21 16.28 -14.12 7.98
C SER A 21 16.27 -12.61 8.20
N SER A 22 17.46 -12.07 8.47
CA SER A 22 17.70 -10.64 8.57
C SER A 22 16.89 -9.91 7.51
N LEU A 23 15.98 -9.03 7.95
CA LEU A 23 15.15 -8.23 7.06
C LEU A 23 16.08 -7.50 6.10
N LYS A 24 16.23 -8.05 4.89
CA LYS A 24 17.12 -7.48 3.89
C LYS A 24 16.61 -6.04 3.68
N PRO A 25 17.48 -5.02 3.68
CA PRO A 25 17.06 -3.62 3.49
C PRO A 25 16.15 -3.45 2.26
N TRP A 26 16.37 -4.31 1.27
CA TRP A 26 15.53 -4.45 0.08
C TRP A 26 14.06 -4.80 0.36
N HIS A 27 13.78 -5.67 1.34
CA HIS A 27 12.42 -6.06 1.72
C HIS A 27 11.67 -4.92 2.44
N VAL A 28 12.43 -4.12 3.19
CA VAL A 28 11.91 -2.94 3.88
C VAL A 28 11.55 -1.86 2.85
N ILE A 29 12.40 -1.60 1.86
CA ILE A 29 12.12 -0.68 0.75
C ILE A 29 10.92 -1.16 -0.08
N SER A 30 10.83 -2.45 -0.39
CA SER A 30 9.68 -2.99 -1.12
C SER A 30 8.38 -2.90 -0.33
N SER A 31 8.44 -3.04 1.00
CA SER A 31 7.29 -2.88 1.89
C SER A 31 6.81 -1.43 1.94
N ILE A 32 7.74 -0.46 2.00
CA ILE A 32 7.44 0.98 1.99
C ILE A 32 6.81 1.41 0.66
N PHE A 33 7.28 0.85 -0.45
CA PHE A 33 6.68 1.07 -1.77
C PHE A 33 5.30 0.42 -1.91
N ALA A 34 5.12 -0.83 -1.47
CA ALA A 34 3.81 -1.49 -1.51
C ALA A 34 2.77 -0.79 -0.62
N ALA A 35 3.21 -0.24 0.51
CA ALA A 35 2.38 0.55 1.42
C ALA A 35 2.10 1.97 0.87
N GLY A 36 3.05 2.60 0.17
CA GLY A 36 2.88 3.92 -0.45
C GLY A 36 1.98 3.93 -1.69
N LEU A 37 1.77 2.77 -2.32
CA LEU A 37 0.95 2.62 -3.52
C LEU A 37 -0.57 2.57 -3.28
N GLY A 38 -1.06 2.74 -2.03
CA GLY A 38 -2.51 2.88 -1.77
C GLY A 38 -3.36 1.67 -2.18
N VAL A 39 -2.74 0.51 -2.39
CA VAL A 39 -3.34 -0.66 -3.03
C VAL A 39 -3.84 -1.69 -2.02
N GLN A 40 -4.40 -1.22 -0.90
CA GLN A 40 -5.19 -2.13 -0.09
C GLN A 40 -6.57 -2.32 -0.74
N SER A 41 -6.55 -3.32 -1.63
CA SER A 41 -7.64 -4.16 -2.09
C SER A 41 -8.76 -3.48 -2.90
N SER A 42 -8.92 -3.95 -4.13
CA SER A 42 -10.16 -3.91 -4.92
C SER A 42 -11.45 -4.06 -4.09
N ARG A 43 -11.38 -4.78 -2.96
CA ARG A 43 -12.44 -4.93 -1.94
C ARG A 43 -12.96 -3.60 -1.36
N ASN A 44 -12.11 -2.59 -1.19
CA ASN A 44 -12.55 -1.27 -0.70
C ASN A 44 -13.10 -0.39 -1.84
N ARG A 45 -12.52 -0.53 -3.05
CA ARG A 45 -13.00 0.14 -4.27
C ARG A 45 -14.41 -0.31 -4.65
N GLU A 46 -14.68 -1.59 -4.82
CA GLU A 46 -16.00 -2.09 -5.25
C GLU A 46 -17.14 -1.71 -4.30
N ARG A 47 -16.85 -1.65 -3.00
CA ARG A 47 -17.79 -1.20 -1.97
C ARG A 47 -18.08 0.29 -2.08
N ASP A 48 -17.07 1.12 -2.29
CA ASP A 48 -17.24 2.57 -2.40
C ASP A 48 -17.81 3.01 -3.78
N PHE A 49 -17.55 2.23 -4.85
CA PHE A 49 -18.14 2.43 -6.17
C PHE A 49 -19.63 2.08 -6.20
N LYS A 50 -20.06 1.03 -5.50
CA LYS A 50 -21.50 0.67 -5.40
C LYS A 50 -22.34 1.63 -4.56
N GLN A 51 -21.70 2.45 -3.72
CA GLN A 51 -22.39 3.41 -2.83
C GLN A 51 -22.36 4.88 -3.33
N GLY A 52 -21.91 5.14 -4.56
CA GLY A 52 -21.93 6.51 -5.14
C GLY A 52 -20.80 7.44 -4.66
N LYS A 53 -19.79 6.94 -3.97
CA LYS A 53 -18.73 7.75 -3.33
C LYS A 53 -17.55 8.08 -4.25
N PHE A 54 -17.65 7.79 -5.55
CA PHE A 54 -16.57 8.02 -6.52
C PHE A 54 -16.10 9.49 -6.57
N GLY A 55 -17.02 10.44 -6.47
CA GLY A 55 -16.69 11.87 -6.45
C GLY A 55 -15.78 12.28 -5.28
N VAL A 56 -15.90 11.60 -4.13
CA VAL A 56 -15.08 11.87 -2.94
C VAL A 56 -13.61 11.47 -3.20
N PHE A 57 -13.36 10.39 -3.92
CA PHE A 57 -12.00 9.97 -4.29
C PHE A 57 -11.36 10.93 -5.29
N ILE A 58 -12.14 11.44 -6.26
CA ILE A 58 -11.63 12.45 -7.20
C ILE A 58 -11.30 13.75 -6.47
N ALA A 59 -12.21 14.24 -5.62
CA ALA A 59 -11.98 15.45 -4.84
C ALA A 59 -10.75 15.31 -3.92
N ALA A 60 -10.62 14.18 -3.23
CA ALA A 60 -9.46 13.88 -2.40
C ALA A 60 -8.15 13.84 -3.21
N GLY A 61 -8.17 13.20 -4.39
CA GLY A 61 -7.03 13.15 -5.30
C GLY A 61 -6.61 14.54 -5.81
N LEU A 62 -7.58 15.39 -6.15
CA LEU A 62 -7.32 16.76 -6.59
C LEU A 62 -6.73 17.62 -5.48
N ILE A 63 -7.30 17.56 -4.28
CA ILE A 63 -6.79 18.28 -3.11
C ILE A 63 -5.35 17.84 -2.79
N PHE A 64 -5.10 16.53 -2.77
CA PHE A 64 -3.76 15.97 -2.57
C PHE A 64 -2.77 16.46 -3.63
N THR A 65 -3.19 16.49 -4.90
CA THR A 65 -2.34 16.95 -6.01
C THR A 65 -1.98 18.43 -5.88
N LEU A 66 -2.95 19.29 -5.54
CA LEU A 66 -2.69 20.72 -5.34
C LEU A 66 -1.73 20.97 -4.17
N LEU A 67 -1.93 20.25 -3.05
CA LEU A 67 -1.01 20.30 -1.90
C LEU A 67 0.39 19.85 -2.29
N PHE A 68 0.51 18.75 -3.04
CA PHE A 68 1.80 18.25 -3.52
C PHE A 68 2.54 19.29 -4.36
N ILE A 69 1.84 19.96 -5.29
CA ILE A 69 2.42 21.04 -6.10
C ILE A 69 2.89 22.20 -5.23
N ALA A 70 2.09 22.63 -4.25
CA ALA A 70 2.46 23.73 -3.34
C ALA A 70 3.72 23.39 -2.53
N VAL A 71 3.85 22.16 -2.05
CA VAL A 71 5.04 21.68 -1.32
C VAL A 71 6.27 21.71 -2.22
N VAL A 72 6.19 21.14 -3.43
CA VAL A 72 7.31 21.14 -4.38
C VAL A 72 7.71 22.56 -4.75
N TYR A 73 6.73 23.43 -4.99
CA TYR A 73 6.98 24.84 -5.27
C TYR A 73 7.70 25.54 -4.11
N GLY A 74 7.27 25.32 -2.87
CA GLY A 74 7.92 25.86 -1.68
C GLY A 74 9.37 25.39 -1.54
N ILE A 75 9.64 24.11 -1.82
CA ILE A 75 11.00 23.55 -1.83
C ILE A 75 11.85 24.25 -2.91
N VAL A 76 11.32 24.42 -4.12
CA VAL A 76 12.02 25.11 -5.21
C VAL A 76 12.37 26.54 -4.79
N GLN A 77 11.42 27.26 -4.19
CA GLN A 77 11.66 28.62 -3.72
C GLN A 77 12.74 28.68 -2.63
N LEU A 78 12.73 27.73 -1.70
CA LEU A 78 13.75 27.63 -0.66
C LEU A 78 15.15 27.38 -1.26
N VAL A 79 15.25 26.50 -2.25
CA VAL A 79 16.51 26.18 -2.94
C VAL A 79 17.02 27.37 -3.74
N LEU A 80 16.14 28.04 -4.49
CA LEU A 80 16.51 29.24 -5.27
C LEU A 80 16.93 30.39 -4.36
N SER A 81 16.24 30.60 -3.25
CA SER A 81 16.61 31.63 -2.26
C SER A 81 17.95 31.33 -1.59
N GLY A 82 18.28 30.05 -1.36
CA GLY A 82 19.54 29.63 -0.76
C GLY A 82 20.74 29.61 -1.72
N THR A 83 20.52 29.66 -3.03
CA THR A 83 21.57 29.54 -4.07
C THR A 83 21.77 30.85 -4.85
N GLY A 84 20.90 31.84 -4.66
CA GLY A 84 20.99 33.18 -5.27
C GLY A 84 21.72 34.24 -4.43
N GLY A 85 22.45 33.82 -3.40
CA GLY A 85 23.36 34.67 -2.61
C GLY A 85 24.81 34.29 -2.84
#